data_AF-A0A962R089-F1
#
_entry.id   AF-A0A962R089-F1
#
_cell.length_a   1.000
_cell.length_b   1.000
_cell.length_c   1.000
_cell.angle_alpha   90.00
_cell.angle_beta   90.00
_cell.angle_gamma   90.00
#
_symmetry.space_group_name_H-M   'P 1'
#
loop_
_entity.id
_entity.type
_entity.pdbx_description
1 polymer ?
#
loop_
_entity_poly.entity_id
_entity_poly.type
_entity_poly.pdbx_seq_one_letter_code
_entity_poly.pdbx_strand_id
1 'polypeptide(L)'
;MKALLKRGFNLLDSLFSRAFTPAWNPLYQLGALSFFYFWIVAVTGVYLFIFFETSISGAYSSIEQITHGQWYIGGVMRSFHRYASAAMGICVTLHVLREFAMDRYSGPRWFSWVSGIPLLWLLFASAIGGYWLVWDQQAQYIAILTAEWFDALPIMVDPMASLFLNESTLSDRFFSLLVFLHIGIPLALLLGMFIHIKRVTAPRSNPARGLAAGTLLAMLAISLWRPALSQAPANLDMAVTEVGLDWVFLNPYPLINSWGPGNTWVLLVGLSTVLCLLPWMPSRRPKRTPVAVVDPDNCNGCGWCLADCPYEAVSMKEHDFKKGHKQSVVDPDLCVSCGICAGACPSSSPFRHVDELTTGISIPELHIKELLAQTEASLAQLSNDQPRIMLYGCDHGSVVQDIESSTVAAISMPCAALVPPAFVDYVLRQDLAEGVLISGCCEGDCFHRLGNTWVDQRFSMERMPVLRTRVPRERVRLRWLGAQGTRALQREVVEFQRELATGAPQLIELEDVSSG
;
A
#
# COMPACT_ATOMS: atom_id res chain seq x y z
N MET A 1 -21.65 2.52 1.88
CA MET A 1 -20.37 3.12 2.33
C MET A 1 -19.14 2.56 1.60
N LYS A 2 -18.76 1.28 1.76
CA LYS A 2 -17.52 0.74 1.14
C LYS A 2 -17.45 0.87 -0.39
N ALA A 3 -18.53 0.55 -1.11
CA ALA A 3 -18.56 0.72 -2.57
C ALA A 3 -18.36 2.19 -2.99
N LEU A 4 -18.85 3.15 -2.19
CA LEU A 4 -18.63 4.58 -2.41
C LEU A 4 -17.16 4.95 -2.16
N LEU A 5 -16.55 4.46 -1.09
CA LEU A 5 -15.11 4.65 -0.82
C LEU A 5 -14.25 4.09 -1.95
N LYS A 6 -14.55 2.87 -2.41
CA LYS A 6 -13.85 2.25 -3.55
C LYS A 6 -13.98 3.10 -4.80
N ARG A 7 -15.20 3.58 -5.13
CA ARG A 7 -15.42 4.51 -6.25
C ARG A 7 -14.66 5.83 -6.09
N GLY A 8 -14.61 6.38 -4.87
CA GLY A 8 -13.88 7.61 -4.57
C GLY A 8 -12.37 7.45 -4.77
N PHE A 9 -11.76 6.42 -4.21
CA PHE A 9 -10.33 6.11 -4.43
C PHE A 9 -10.04 5.84 -5.90
N ASN A 10 -10.93 5.11 -6.58
CA ASN A 10 -10.83 4.85 -8.01
C ASN A 10 -10.83 6.15 -8.83
N LEU A 11 -11.70 7.11 -8.51
CA LEU A 11 -11.76 8.40 -9.21
C LEU A 11 -10.51 9.23 -8.94
N LEU A 12 -10.07 9.30 -7.68
CA LEU A 12 -8.82 9.98 -7.32
C LEU A 12 -7.64 9.36 -8.07
N ASP A 13 -7.56 8.03 -8.09
CA ASP A 13 -6.50 7.32 -8.79
C ASP A 13 -6.47 7.61 -10.29
N SER A 14 -7.64 7.68 -10.93
CA SER A 14 -7.73 8.12 -12.33
C SER A 14 -7.29 9.57 -12.54
N LEU A 15 -7.51 10.47 -11.57
CA LEU A 15 -7.06 11.87 -11.65
C LEU A 15 -5.55 11.96 -11.47
N PHE A 16 -5.01 11.30 -10.44
CA PHE A 16 -3.56 11.27 -10.18
C PHE A 16 -2.81 10.59 -11.32
N SER A 17 -3.36 9.54 -11.93
CA SER A 17 -2.73 8.87 -13.08
C SER A 17 -2.72 9.70 -14.36
N ARG A 18 -3.46 10.82 -14.43
CA ARG A 18 -3.33 11.80 -15.53
C ARG A 18 -2.19 12.79 -15.30
N ALA A 19 -1.92 13.12 -14.03
CA ALA A 19 -0.90 14.10 -13.65
C ALA A 19 0.46 13.46 -13.35
N PHE A 20 0.48 12.20 -12.93
CA PHE A 20 1.67 11.48 -12.48
C PHE A 20 1.76 10.12 -13.18
N THR A 21 3.00 9.71 -13.46
CA THR A 21 3.28 8.32 -13.84
C THR A 21 2.92 7.38 -12.68
N PRO A 22 2.67 6.08 -12.93
CA PRO A 22 2.37 5.12 -11.85
C PRO A 22 3.44 5.09 -10.75
N ALA A 23 4.71 5.26 -11.13
CA ALA A 23 5.83 5.34 -10.20
C ALA A 23 5.81 6.60 -9.31
N TRP A 24 5.10 7.66 -9.68
CA TRP A 24 5.04 8.94 -8.96
C TRP A 24 3.66 9.20 -8.35
N ASN A 25 2.66 8.34 -8.61
CA ASN A 25 1.34 8.46 -8.03
C ASN A 25 1.42 8.26 -6.49
N PRO A 26 1.06 9.28 -5.68
CA PRO A 26 1.19 9.21 -4.23
C PRO A 26 0.22 8.20 -3.59
N LEU A 27 -0.92 7.91 -4.23
CA LEU A 27 -1.91 6.97 -3.69
C LEU A 27 -1.39 5.52 -3.65
N TYR A 28 -0.45 5.17 -4.50
CA TYR A 28 0.21 3.86 -4.51
C TYR A 28 1.36 3.76 -3.51
N GLN A 29 1.77 4.88 -2.92
CA GLN A 29 2.96 4.99 -2.07
C GLN A 29 2.64 5.51 -0.67
N LEU A 30 1.37 5.51 -0.26
CA LEU A 30 0.93 6.04 1.04
C LEU A 30 1.72 5.46 2.22
N GLY A 31 1.96 4.15 2.25
CA GLY A 31 2.75 3.51 3.32
C GLY A 31 4.23 3.95 3.30
N ALA A 32 4.83 4.06 2.12
CA ALA A 32 6.21 4.52 1.95
C ALA A 32 6.36 6.01 2.33
N LEU A 33 5.39 6.84 1.94
CA LEU A 33 5.31 8.25 2.32
C LEU A 33 5.17 8.41 3.83
N SER A 34 4.31 7.64 4.49
CA SER A 34 4.18 7.67 5.95
C SER A 34 5.49 7.34 6.66
N PHE A 35 6.24 6.33 6.19
CA PHE A 35 7.55 5.99 6.75
C PHE A 35 8.61 7.07 6.46
N PHE A 36 8.56 7.68 5.28
CA PHE A 36 9.42 8.82 4.93
C PHE A 36 9.16 10.05 5.81
N TYR A 37 7.88 10.42 6.02
CA TYR A 37 7.52 11.52 6.91
C TYR A 37 7.89 11.25 8.36
N PHE A 38 7.81 10.00 8.83
CA PHE A 38 8.31 9.63 10.15
C PHE A 38 9.78 10.02 10.33
N TRP A 39 10.65 9.72 9.36
CA TRP A 39 12.06 10.10 9.44
C TRP A 39 12.27 11.61 9.45
N ILE A 40 11.47 12.35 8.69
CA ILE A 40 11.50 13.82 8.73
C ILE A 40 11.13 14.33 10.12
N VAL A 41 10.03 13.84 10.70
CA VAL A 41 9.58 14.19 12.05
C VAL A 41 10.64 13.81 13.08
N ALA A 42 11.26 12.64 12.97
CA ALA A 42 12.31 12.20 13.88
C ALA A 42 13.55 13.11 13.83
N VAL A 43 14.06 13.41 12.63
CA VAL A 43 15.26 14.27 12.46
C VAL A 43 14.99 15.69 12.94
N THR A 44 13.85 16.27 12.54
CA THR A 44 13.48 17.61 13.01
C THR A 44 13.19 17.64 14.51
N GLY A 45 12.59 16.58 15.07
CA GLY A 45 12.30 16.47 16.50
C GLY A 45 13.58 16.42 17.34
N VAL A 46 14.60 15.68 16.89
CA VAL A 46 15.93 15.67 17.53
C VAL A 46 16.54 17.07 17.54
N TYR A 47 16.43 17.80 16.43
CA TYR A 47 16.91 19.18 16.37
C TYR A 47 16.18 20.09 17.38
N LEU A 48 14.84 20.03 17.43
CA LEU A 48 14.05 20.84 18.36
C LEU A 48 14.36 20.49 19.82
N PHE A 49 14.55 19.21 20.13
CA PHE A 49 14.88 18.73 21.47
C PHE A 49 16.20 19.32 22.01
N ILE A 50 17.20 19.55 21.16
CA ILE A 50 18.50 20.14 21.57
C ILE A 50 18.32 21.54 22.20
N PHE A 51 17.31 22.29 21.76
CA PHE A 51 17.06 23.66 22.20
C PHE A 51 15.83 23.80 23.12
N PHE A 52 15.13 22.70 23.40
CA PHE A 52 13.92 22.72 24.22
C PHE A 52 14.25 22.65 25.71
N GLU A 53 13.62 23.51 26.51
CA GLU A 53 13.78 23.50 27.96
C GLU A 53 12.64 22.73 28.64
N THR A 54 12.98 21.75 29.50
CA THR A 54 12.01 20.86 30.15
C THR A 54 11.53 21.37 31.51
N SER A 55 11.33 22.68 31.65
CA SER A 55 10.79 23.34 32.86
C SER A 55 9.43 23.98 32.55
N ILE A 56 8.59 24.17 33.57
CA ILE A 56 7.25 24.77 33.38
C ILE A 56 7.36 26.18 32.81
N SER A 57 8.26 26.99 33.36
CA SER A 57 8.49 28.37 32.91
C SER A 57 9.26 28.46 31.59
N GLY A 58 10.08 27.44 31.28
CA GLY A 58 10.96 27.41 30.11
C GLY A 58 10.34 26.79 28.86
N ALA A 59 9.32 25.92 28.99
CA ALA A 59 8.76 25.18 27.85
C ALA A 59 8.25 26.11 26.74
N TYR A 60 7.35 27.04 27.07
CA TYR A 60 6.80 28.00 26.11
C TYR A 60 7.89 28.95 25.56
N SER A 61 8.71 29.51 26.45
CA SER A 61 9.72 30.51 26.08
C SER A 61 10.84 29.94 25.20
N SER A 62 11.24 28.68 25.41
CA SER A 62 12.22 27.98 24.57
C SER A 62 11.69 27.75 23.15
N ILE A 63 10.41 27.40 22.99
CA ILE A 63 9.77 27.26 21.67
C ILE A 63 9.70 28.61 20.93
N GLU A 64 9.38 29.69 21.65
CA GLU A 64 9.39 31.04 21.07
C GLU A 64 10.80 31.48 20.67
N GLN A 65 11.82 31.11 21.46
CA GLN A 65 13.23 31.36 21.11
C GLN A 65 13.66 30.59 19.86
N ILE A 66 13.24 29.32 19.70
CA ILE A 66 13.48 28.54 18.48
C ILE A 66 12.78 29.19 17.28
N THR A 67 11.53 29.63 17.47
CA THR A 67 10.68 30.18 16.41
C THR A 67 11.16 31.54 15.92
N HIS A 68 11.47 32.44 16.85
CA HIS A 68 11.79 33.84 16.53
C HIS A 68 13.29 34.14 16.61
N GLY A 69 13.99 33.60 17.62
CA GLY A 69 15.43 33.82 17.82
C GLY A 69 16.31 33.06 16.82
N GLN A 70 15.86 31.90 16.35
CA GLN A 70 16.53 31.09 15.33
C GLN A 70 15.68 30.93 14.06
N TRP A 71 14.92 31.96 13.66
CA TRP A 71 13.86 31.84 12.65
C TRP A 71 14.27 31.12 11.35
N TYR A 72 15.51 31.30 10.90
CA TYR A 72 16.04 30.74 9.66
C TYR A 72 16.13 29.21 9.67
N ILE A 73 16.67 28.61 10.73
CA ILE A 73 16.74 27.13 10.87
C ILE A 73 15.71 26.65 11.88
N GLY A 74 15.68 27.18 13.10
CA GLY A 74 14.76 26.76 14.16
C GLY A 74 13.29 26.95 13.81
N GLY A 75 12.90 28.14 13.33
CA GLY A 75 11.51 28.41 12.91
C GLY A 75 11.07 27.53 11.74
N VAL A 76 11.96 27.32 10.77
CA VAL A 76 11.72 26.39 9.65
C VAL A 76 11.63 24.95 10.14
N MET A 77 12.54 24.47 10.99
CA MET A 77 12.53 23.11 11.53
C MET A 77 11.27 22.83 12.35
N ARG A 78 10.81 23.79 13.16
CA ARG A 78 9.54 23.70 13.90
C ARG A 78 8.36 23.55 12.94
N SER A 79 8.30 24.39 11.93
CA SER A 79 7.25 24.35 10.90
C SER A 79 7.29 23.03 10.13
N PHE A 80 8.49 22.59 9.75
CA PHE A 80 8.70 21.35 9.01
C PHE A 80 8.29 20.13 9.83
N HIS A 81 8.61 20.10 11.14
CA HIS A 81 8.16 19.07 12.07
C HIS A 81 6.63 19.01 12.15
N ARG A 82 5.98 20.17 12.29
CA ARG A 82 4.51 20.30 12.33
C ARG A 82 3.85 19.79 11.05
N TYR A 83 4.31 20.25 9.88
CA TYR A 83 3.74 19.87 8.60
C TYR A 83 4.01 18.43 8.21
N ALA A 84 5.20 17.90 8.51
CA ALA A 84 5.53 16.50 8.27
C ALA A 84 4.69 15.56 9.16
N SER A 85 4.44 15.93 10.42
CA SER A 85 3.53 15.20 11.31
C SER A 85 2.10 15.17 10.75
N ALA A 86 1.59 16.32 10.29
CA ALA A 86 0.27 16.40 9.66
C ALA A 86 0.18 15.59 8.36
N ALA A 87 1.20 15.67 7.49
CA ALA A 87 1.27 14.90 6.25
C ALA A 87 1.32 13.38 6.53
N MET A 88 2.05 12.97 7.57
CA MET A 88 2.07 11.58 8.05
C MET A 88 0.68 11.13 8.49
N GLY A 89 -0.03 11.92 9.31
CA GLY A 89 -1.39 11.62 9.76
C GLY A 89 -2.40 11.48 8.60
N ILE A 90 -2.34 12.36 7.62
CA ILE A 90 -3.16 12.29 6.39
C ILE A 90 -2.82 11.01 5.60
N CYS A 91 -1.54 10.72 5.38
CA CYS A 91 -1.13 9.54 4.62
C CYS A 91 -1.53 8.23 5.30
N VAL A 92 -1.38 8.13 6.63
CA VAL A 92 -1.81 6.96 7.40
C VAL A 92 -3.33 6.79 7.33
N THR A 93 -4.08 7.88 7.44
CA THR A 93 -5.55 7.84 7.32
C THR A 93 -5.98 7.34 5.94
N LEU A 94 -5.40 7.90 4.88
CA LEU A 94 -5.66 7.46 3.50
C LEU A 94 -5.23 6.01 3.29
N HIS A 95 -4.10 5.58 3.88
CA HIS A 95 -3.60 4.21 3.80
C HIS A 95 -4.62 3.21 4.36
N VAL A 96 -5.09 3.42 5.59
CA VAL A 96 -6.09 2.54 6.22
C VAL A 96 -7.40 2.51 5.44
N LEU A 97 -7.90 3.68 5.02
CA LEU A 97 -9.15 3.80 4.26
C LEU A 97 -9.05 3.10 2.89
N ARG A 98 -7.90 3.20 2.23
CA ARG A 98 -7.64 2.57 0.94
C ARG A 98 -7.58 1.05 1.07
N GLU A 99 -6.81 0.52 2.02
CA GLU A 99 -6.71 -0.93 2.23
C GLU A 99 -8.05 -1.53 2.66
N PHE A 100 -8.88 -0.79 3.41
CA PHE A 100 -10.28 -1.13 3.70
C PHE A 100 -11.15 -1.16 2.43
N ALA A 101 -11.07 -0.12 1.59
CA ALA A 101 -11.87 0.00 0.38
C ALA A 101 -11.54 -1.09 -0.67
N MET A 102 -10.28 -1.51 -0.71
CA MET A 102 -9.76 -2.49 -1.68
C MET A 102 -9.76 -3.95 -1.18
N ASP A 103 -10.38 -4.23 -0.02
CA ASP A 103 -10.43 -5.58 0.60
C ASP A 103 -9.08 -6.20 0.96
N ARG A 104 -8.10 -5.36 1.27
CA ARG A 104 -6.71 -5.77 1.55
C ARG A 104 -6.43 -5.97 3.04
N TYR A 105 -7.44 -6.34 3.82
CA TYR A 105 -7.35 -6.55 5.27
C TYR A 105 -7.55 -8.01 5.71
N SER A 106 -7.96 -8.90 4.80
CA SER A 106 -8.30 -10.30 5.10
C SER A 106 -7.35 -11.30 4.44
N GLY A 107 -7.56 -12.60 4.68
CA GLY A 107 -6.69 -13.67 4.17
C GLY A 107 -5.26 -13.53 4.70
N PRO A 108 -4.21 -13.71 3.89
CA PRO A 108 -2.82 -13.63 4.37
C PRO A 108 -2.38 -12.22 4.81
N ARG A 109 -3.23 -11.20 4.65
CA ARG A 109 -2.94 -9.81 5.06
C ARG A 109 -3.50 -9.44 6.42
N TRP A 110 -4.22 -10.36 7.09
CA TRP A 110 -4.86 -10.07 8.38
C TRP A 110 -3.85 -9.54 9.41
N PHE A 111 -2.64 -10.09 9.42
CA PHE A 111 -1.62 -9.69 10.39
C PHE A 111 -1.13 -8.26 10.15
N SER A 112 -0.84 -7.90 8.90
CA SER A 112 -0.47 -6.53 8.53
C SER A 112 -1.58 -5.55 8.92
N TRP A 113 -2.85 -5.90 8.69
CA TRP A 113 -3.98 -5.07 9.12
C TRP A 113 -4.04 -4.88 10.64
N VAL A 114 -4.04 -5.97 11.41
CA VAL A 114 -4.18 -5.92 12.87
C VAL A 114 -2.97 -5.26 13.53
N SER A 115 -1.75 -5.52 13.04
CA SER A 115 -0.54 -4.86 13.53
C SER A 115 -0.56 -3.35 13.28
N GLY A 116 -1.31 -2.85 12.30
CA GLY A 116 -1.45 -1.42 12.04
C GLY A 116 -2.32 -0.69 13.07
N ILE A 117 -3.29 -1.37 13.70
CA ILE A 117 -4.25 -0.72 14.62
C ILE A 117 -3.56 -0.12 15.87
N PRO A 118 -2.66 -0.84 16.58
CA PRO A 118 -1.88 -0.22 17.66
C PRO A 118 -1.01 0.96 17.20
N LEU A 119 -0.52 0.95 15.95
CA LEU A 119 0.30 2.06 15.43
C LEU A 119 -0.50 3.34 15.27
N LEU A 120 -1.81 3.25 15.00
CA LEU A 120 -2.69 4.43 14.97
C LEU A 120 -2.75 5.10 16.34
N TRP A 121 -2.84 4.32 17.42
CA TRP A 121 -2.83 4.83 18.79
C TRP A 121 -1.48 5.42 19.19
N LEU A 122 -0.36 4.77 18.83
CA LEU A 122 0.97 5.31 19.09
C LEU A 122 1.21 6.61 18.32
N LEU A 123 0.81 6.69 17.06
CA LEU A 123 0.89 7.92 16.26
C LEU A 123 0.05 9.04 16.88
N PHE A 124 -1.20 8.74 17.26
CA PHE A 124 -2.09 9.70 17.91
C PHE A 124 -1.49 10.19 19.25
N ALA A 125 -1.07 9.28 20.12
CA ALA A 125 -0.47 9.62 21.42
C ALA A 125 0.81 10.46 21.25
N SER A 126 1.66 10.11 20.28
CA SER A 126 2.85 10.90 19.95
C SER A 126 2.48 12.30 19.47
N ALA A 127 1.48 12.43 18.60
CA ALA A 127 1.04 13.72 18.09
C ALA A 127 0.53 14.61 19.22
N ILE A 128 -0.38 14.09 20.07
CA ILE A 128 -0.94 14.82 21.22
C ILE A 128 0.17 15.26 22.19
N GLY A 129 1.12 14.38 22.52
CA GLY A 129 2.26 14.75 23.35
C GLY A 129 3.10 15.90 22.77
N GLY A 130 3.20 15.98 21.44
CA GLY A 130 3.88 17.08 20.74
C GLY A 130 3.16 18.43 20.89
N TYR A 131 1.82 18.45 20.91
CA TYR A 131 1.06 19.68 21.19
C TYR A 131 1.29 20.17 22.61
N TRP A 132 1.32 19.24 23.58
CA TRP A 132 1.49 19.60 24.99
C TRP A 132 2.84 20.30 25.23
N LEU A 133 3.89 19.90 24.49
CA LEU A 133 5.23 20.49 24.62
C LEU A 133 5.31 21.96 24.20
N VAL A 134 4.36 22.47 23.41
CA VAL A 134 4.33 23.90 23.02
C VAL A 134 3.90 24.79 24.20
N TRP A 135 3.05 24.26 25.08
CA TRP A 135 2.53 24.93 26.28
C TRP A 135 1.88 26.31 26.02
N ASP A 136 1.16 26.44 24.90
CA ASP A 136 0.30 27.57 24.59
C ASP A 136 -1.17 27.30 25.01
N GLN A 137 -2.08 28.25 24.77
CA GLN A 137 -3.51 28.10 25.08
C GLN A 137 -4.14 26.84 24.45
N GLN A 138 -3.70 26.46 23.25
CA GLN A 138 -4.15 25.23 22.61
C GLN A 138 -3.66 24.00 23.38
N ALA A 139 -2.38 23.97 23.76
CA ALA A 139 -1.81 22.90 24.56
C ALA A 139 -2.55 22.74 25.90
N GLN A 140 -2.88 23.83 26.60
CA GLN A 140 -3.65 23.81 27.84
C GLN A 140 -5.03 23.17 27.65
N TYR A 141 -5.77 23.60 26.63
CA TYR A 141 -7.09 23.05 26.32
C TYR A 141 -7.03 21.54 26.03
N ILE A 142 -6.08 21.13 25.19
CA ILE A 142 -5.86 19.72 24.82
C ILE A 142 -5.46 18.91 26.06
N ALA A 143 -4.59 19.45 26.91
CA ALA A 143 -4.11 18.76 28.11
C ALA A 143 -5.23 18.51 29.12
N ILE A 144 -6.03 19.54 29.43
CA ILE A 144 -7.18 19.43 30.35
C ILE A 144 -8.19 18.42 29.82
N LEU A 145 -8.63 18.54 28.56
CA LEU A 145 -9.63 17.62 28.00
C LEU A 145 -9.12 16.19 27.89
N THR A 146 -7.85 15.99 27.57
CA THR A 146 -7.26 14.65 27.59
C THR A 146 -7.26 14.12 29.02
N ALA A 147 -6.95 14.95 30.01
CA ALA A 147 -6.94 14.55 31.41
C ALA A 147 -8.32 14.11 31.90
N GLU A 148 -9.34 14.92 31.64
CA GLU A 148 -10.74 14.57 31.88
C GLU A 148 -11.16 13.31 31.11
N TRP A 149 -10.62 13.14 29.90
CA TRP A 149 -10.89 11.95 29.10
C TRP A 149 -10.35 10.69 29.74
N PHE A 150 -9.11 10.70 30.25
CA PHE A 150 -8.54 9.58 30.99
C PHE A 150 -9.22 9.34 32.34
N ASP A 151 -9.69 10.39 33.03
CA ASP A 151 -10.40 10.28 34.31
C ASP A 151 -11.74 9.53 34.20
N ALA A 152 -12.29 9.42 32.99
CA ALA A 152 -13.46 8.59 32.74
C ALA A 152 -13.18 7.08 32.78
N LEU A 153 -11.90 6.66 32.76
CA LEU A 153 -11.53 5.26 32.93
C LEU A 153 -11.42 4.92 34.43
N PRO A 154 -12.03 3.82 34.91
CA PRO A 154 -12.00 3.43 36.32
C PRO A 154 -10.64 2.81 36.75
N ILE A 155 -9.54 3.29 36.18
CA ILE A 155 -8.17 2.77 36.38
C ILE A 155 -7.36 3.73 37.26
N MET A 156 -7.66 5.03 37.22
CA MET A 156 -6.95 6.05 37.98
C MET A 156 -7.53 6.17 39.39
N VAL A 157 -6.65 6.25 40.40
CA VAL A 157 -7.05 6.46 41.81
C VAL A 157 -7.35 7.93 42.06
N ASP A 158 -6.48 8.81 41.55
CA ASP A 158 -6.62 10.26 41.62
C ASP A 158 -6.89 10.83 40.22
N PRO A 159 -7.80 11.82 40.07
CA PRO A 159 -8.07 12.44 38.77
C PRO A 159 -6.84 13.12 38.20
N MET A 160 -6.43 12.74 36.99
CA MET A 160 -5.35 13.37 36.24
C MET A 160 -5.65 14.85 35.96
N ALA A 161 -6.91 15.23 35.76
CA ALA A 161 -7.30 16.62 35.56
C ALA A 161 -6.94 17.53 36.74
N SER A 162 -6.79 16.96 37.94
CA SER A 162 -6.38 17.73 39.14
C SER A 162 -4.99 18.35 39.02
N LEU A 163 -4.10 17.78 38.19
CA LEU A 163 -2.76 18.34 37.93
C LEU A 163 -2.84 19.72 37.26
N PHE A 164 -3.93 20.01 36.53
CA PHE A 164 -4.09 21.22 35.73
C PHE A 164 -4.95 22.30 36.40
N LEU A 165 -5.24 22.18 37.71
CA LEU A 165 -6.06 23.15 38.45
C LEU A 165 -5.35 24.50 38.65
N ASN A 166 -4.04 24.48 38.87
CA ASN A 166 -3.22 25.68 38.98
C ASN A 166 -1.76 25.33 38.67
N GLU A 167 -0.91 26.33 38.49
CA GLU A 167 0.49 26.08 38.15
C GLU A 167 1.28 25.40 39.27
N SER A 168 0.87 25.60 40.54
CA SER A 168 1.57 25.03 41.69
C SER A 168 1.42 23.51 41.83
N THR A 169 0.41 22.92 41.19
CA THR A 169 0.23 21.46 41.12
C THR A 169 1.09 20.82 40.03
N LEU A 170 1.58 21.60 39.06
CA LEU A 170 2.53 21.13 38.05
C LEU A 170 3.96 21.24 38.58
N SER A 171 4.80 20.26 38.23
CA SER A 171 6.24 20.31 38.51
C SER A 171 7.07 20.19 37.23
N ASP A 172 8.31 20.63 37.23
CA ASP A 172 9.23 20.45 36.09
C ASP A 172 9.39 18.98 35.67
N ARG A 173 9.14 18.06 36.62
CA ARG A 173 9.14 16.61 36.36
C ARG A 173 8.05 16.20 35.37
N PHE A 174 6.92 16.93 35.31
CA PHE A 174 5.86 16.70 34.33
C PHE A 174 6.38 16.90 32.91
N PHE A 175 7.03 18.04 32.61
CA PHE A 175 7.60 18.31 31.28
C PHE A 175 8.74 17.35 30.93
N SER A 176 9.59 17.02 31.91
CA SER A 176 10.63 16.01 31.72
C SER A 176 10.04 14.64 31.34
N LEU A 177 8.96 14.21 32.01
CA LEU A 177 8.23 12.98 31.68
C LEU A 177 7.55 13.08 30.31
N LEU A 178 6.92 14.22 30.00
CA LEU A 178 6.24 14.45 28.73
C LEU A 178 7.21 14.36 27.55
N VAL A 179 8.40 14.97 27.65
CA VAL A 179 9.46 14.84 26.65
C VAL A 179 9.93 13.39 26.54
N PHE A 180 10.16 12.72 27.67
CA PHE A 180 10.55 11.30 27.67
C PHE A 180 9.52 10.43 26.94
N LEU A 181 8.23 10.63 27.20
CA LEU A 181 7.14 9.93 26.51
C LEU A 181 7.06 10.32 25.03
N HIS A 182 7.21 11.60 24.70
CA HIS A 182 7.18 12.07 23.32
C HIS A 182 8.36 11.57 22.47
N ILE A 183 9.49 11.21 23.09
CA ILE A 183 10.59 10.52 22.41
C ILE A 183 10.37 9.01 22.40
N GLY A 184 9.92 8.44 23.52
CA GLY A 184 9.73 6.99 23.69
C GLY A 184 8.61 6.41 22.82
N ILE A 185 7.49 7.13 22.67
CA ILE A 185 6.35 6.67 21.86
C ILE A 185 6.71 6.56 20.37
N PRO A 186 7.38 7.53 19.72
CA PRO A 186 7.94 7.37 18.37
C PRO A 186 8.91 6.21 18.21
N LEU A 187 9.73 5.91 19.22
CA LEU A 187 10.64 4.75 19.17
C LEU A 187 9.85 3.43 19.22
N ALA A 188 8.79 3.36 20.04
CA ALA A 188 7.86 2.24 20.03
C ALA A 188 7.09 2.15 18.70
N LEU A 189 6.69 3.28 18.13
CA LEU A 189 6.07 3.36 16.81
C LEU A 189 7.02 2.86 15.71
N LEU A 190 8.32 3.22 15.77
CA LEU A 190 9.33 2.72 14.83
C LEU A 190 9.48 1.19 14.91
N LEU A 191 9.57 0.64 16.11
CA LEU A 191 9.60 -0.82 16.32
C LEU A 191 8.32 -1.48 15.79
N GLY A 192 7.16 -0.89 16.07
CA GLY A 192 5.87 -1.38 15.59
C GLY A 192 5.75 -1.32 14.06
N MET A 193 6.20 -0.25 13.42
CA MET A 193 6.28 -0.12 11.97
C MET A 193 7.23 -1.16 11.37
N PHE A 194 8.38 -1.44 12.01
CA PHE A 194 9.28 -2.51 11.57
C PHE A 194 8.56 -3.87 11.55
N ILE A 195 7.81 -4.21 12.62
CA ILE A 195 7.02 -5.44 12.68
C ILE A 195 5.94 -5.47 11.58
N HIS A 196 5.24 -4.36 11.38
CA HIS A 196 4.18 -4.19 10.39
C HIS A 196 4.71 -4.37 8.94
N ILE A 197 5.87 -3.79 8.63
CA ILE A 197 6.49 -3.81 7.31
C ILE A 197 7.16 -5.16 7.02
N LYS A 198 7.84 -5.78 8.00
CA LYS A 198 8.61 -7.03 7.80
C LYS A 198 7.77 -8.19 7.27
N ARG A 199 6.46 -8.20 7.54
CA ARG A 199 5.53 -9.25 7.06
C ARG A 199 4.99 -9.00 5.65
N VAL A 200 5.39 -7.90 5.02
CA VAL A 200 5.11 -7.61 3.62
C VAL A 200 6.35 -8.00 2.82
N THR A 201 6.23 -8.99 1.94
CA THR A 201 7.33 -9.42 1.07
C THR A 201 7.64 -8.32 0.05
N ALA A 202 8.92 -7.98 -0.09
CA ALA A 202 9.42 -6.89 -0.94
C ALA A 202 8.67 -5.55 -0.73
N PRO A 203 8.61 -5.00 0.50
CA PRO A 203 7.89 -3.77 0.76
C PRO A 203 8.65 -2.58 0.18
N ARG A 204 7.92 -1.62 -0.40
CA ARG A 204 8.47 -0.31 -0.75
C ARG A 204 8.52 0.54 0.51
N SER A 205 9.66 0.60 1.18
CA SER A 205 9.86 1.43 2.37
C SER A 205 10.14 2.89 2.04
N ASN A 206 10.75 3.15 0.88
CA ASN A 206 11.03 4.51 0.41
C ASN A 206 10.16 4.86 -0.79
N PRO A 207 9.58 6.07 -0.83
CA PRO A 207 8.88 6.56 -2.02
C PRO A 207 9.87 6.77 -3.17
N ALA A 208 9.36 6.85 -4.39
CA ALA A 208 10.13 7.21 -5.57
C ALA A 208 10.86 8.55 -5.34
N ARG A 209 12.13 8.63 -5.76
CA ARG A 209 13.01 9.77 -5.46
C ARG A 209 12.42 11.12 -5.87
N GLY A 210 11.75 11.18 -7.03
CA GLY A 210 11.07 12.38 -7.50
C GLY A 210 9.91 12.80 -6.60
N LEU A 211 9.08 11.85 -6.15
CA LEU A 211 7.98 12.11 -5.22
C LEU A 211 8.48 12.53 -3.84
N ALA A 212 9.56 11.89 -3.34
CA ALA A 212 10.21 12.26 -2.09
C ALA A 212 10.72 13.71 -2.14
N ALA A 213 11.45 14.07 -3.20
CA ALA A 213 11.96 15.42 -3.40
C ALA A 213 10.83 16.45 -3.55
N GLY A 214 9.81 16.14 -4.36
CA GLY A 214 8.67 17.03 -4.57
C GLY A 214 7.90 17.32 -3.27
N THR A 215 7.62 16.28 -2.48
CA THR A 215 6.93 16.46 -1.19
C THR A 215 7.79 17.19 -0.16
N LEU A 216 9.10 16.94 -0.13
CA LEU A 216 10.04 17.66 0.74
C LEU A 216 10.09 19.15 0.38
N LEU A 217 10.19 19.49 -0.91
CA LEU A 217 10.19 20.87 -1.39
C LEU A 217 8.85 21.57 -1.12
N ALA A 218 7.73 20.88 -1.30
CA ALA A 218 6.40 21.42 -0.98
C ALA A 218 6.26 21.72 0.52
N MET A 219 6.74 20.83 1.39
CA MET A 219 6.76 21.07 2.84
C MET A 219 7.70 22.21 3.25
N LEU A 220 8.84 22.35 2.57
CA LEU A 220 9.75 23.47 2.82
C LEU A 220 9.10 24.79 2.38
N ALA A 221 8.47 24.82 1.22
CA ALA A 221 7.77 25.99 0.71
C ALA A 221 6.62 26.42 1.64
N ILE A 222 5.79 25.48 2.12
CA ILE A 222 4.72 25.83 3.06
C ILE A 222 5.27 26.24 4.43
N SER A 223 6.40 25.67 4.88
CA SER A 223 7.07 26.08 6.13
C SER A 223 7.58 27.52 6.07
N LEU A 224 8.03 27.97 4.90
CA LEU A 224 8.46 29.35 4.67
C LEU A 224 7.27 30.30 4.48
N TRP A 225 6.22 29.85 3.79
CA TRP A 225 5.04 30.67 3.50
C TRP A 225 4.13 30.84 4.71
N ARG A 226 3.92 29.78 5.48
CA ARG A 226 3.04 29.71 6.65
C ARG A 226 3.83 29.09 7.81
N PRO A 227 4.70 29.84 8.50
CA PRO A 227 5.42 29.29 9.64
C PRO A 227 4.46 28.87 10.75
N ALA A 228 4.79 27.80 11.47
CA ALA A 228 4.06 27.37 12.65
C ALA A 228 4.35 28.34 13.80
N LEU A 229 3.34 29.09 14.21
CA LEU A 229 3.40 30.06 15.31
C LEU A 229 2.62 29.53 16.52
N SER A 230 3.02 29.93 17.72
CA SER A 230 2.35 29.58 18.97
C SER A 230 1.16 30.52 19.21
N GLN A 231 0.16 30.04 19.95
CA GLN A 231 -0.86 30.92 20.54
C GLN A 231 -0.28 31.64 21.78
N ALA A 232 -1.12 32.42 22.47
CA ALA A 232 -0.72 33.00 23.76
C ALA A 232 -0.30 31.90 24.76
N PRO A 233 0.58 32.21 25.73
CA PRO A 233 1.02 31.23 26.72
C PRO A 233 -0.15 30.66 27.51
N ALA A 234 -0.02 29.40 27.92
CA ALA A 234 -0.98 28.76 28.81
C ALA A 234 -1.12 29.57 30.12
N ASN A 235 -2.35 29.74 30.57
CA ASN A 235 -2.69 30.36 31.84
C ASN A 235 -3.83 29.56 32.49
N LEU A 236 -3.49 28.77 33.51
CA LEU A 236 -4.43 27.87 34.19
C LEU A 236 -5.51 28.62 35.00
N ASP A 237 -5.31 29.91 35.29
CA ASP A 237 -6.32 30.76 35.94
C ASP A 237 -7.42 31.20 34.96
N MET A 238 -7.22 31.02 33.64
CA MET A 238 -8.17 31.38 32.60
C MET A 238 -8.66 30.15 31.82
N ALA A 239 -9.98 30.02 31.71
CA ALA A 239 -10.58 29.00 30.86
C ALA A 239 -10.41 29.39 29.37
N VAL A 240 -9.91 28.45 28.56
CA VAL A 240 -9.76 28.63 27.11
C VAL A 240 -11.07 28.26 26.42
N THR A 241 -11.76 29.24 25.85
CA THR A 241 -13.09 29.05 25.21
C THR A 241 -13.04 28.90 23.70
N GLU A 242 -11.99 29.40 23.06
CA GLU A 242 -11.79 29.30 21.61
C GLU A 242 -10.41 28.75 21.30
N VAL A 243 -10.36 27.67 20.50
CA VAL A 243 -9.10 27.06 20.05
C VAL A 243 -9.22 26.71 18.57
N GLY A 244 -8.20 27.04 17.80
CA GLY A 244 -8.06 26.61 16.41
C GLY A 244 -7.73 25.12 16.32
N LEU A 245 -8.72 24.24 16.48
CA LEU A 245 -8.53 22.80 16.38
C LEU A 245 -8.12 22.40 14.95
N ASP A 246 -7.03 21.65 14.81
CA ASP A 246 -6.71 21.01 13.54
C ASP A 246 -7.50 19.71 13.37
N TRP A 247 -7.93 19.49 12.14
CA TRP A 247 -8.75 18.36 11.75
C TRP A 247 -7.99 17.02 11.69
N VAL A 248 -6.65 17.02 11.71
CA VAL A 248 -5.84 15.81 11.50
C VAL A 248 -5.77 14.98 12.77
N PHE A 249 -5.36 15.58 13.89
CA PHE A 249 -5.22 14.86 15.16
C PHE A 249 -6.28 15.24 16.19
N LEU A 250 -6.84 16.45 16.17
CA LEU A 250 -7.76 16.90 17.23
C LEU A 250 -9.23 16.56 16.97
N ASN A 251 -9.53 15.77 15.95
CA ASN A 251 -10.89 15.34 15.59
C ASN A 251 -11.67 14.63 16.73
N PRO A 252 -11.02 13.90 17.67
CA PRO A 252 -11.72 13.35 18.83
C PRO A 252 -12.16 14.39 19.88
N TYR A 253 -11.51 15.55 19.99
CA TYR A 253 -11.76 16.51 21.08
C TYR A 253 -13.17 17.13 21.05
N PRO A 254 -13.74 17.49 19.90
CA PRO A 254 -15.14 17.89 19.81
C PRO A 254 -16.12 16.82 20.34
N LEU A 255 -15.78 15.53 20.21
CA LEU A 255 -16.61 14.42 20.70
C LEU A 255 -16.55 14.30 22.22
N ILE A 256 -15.39 14.58 22.83
CA ILE A 256 -15.23 14.59 24.29
C ILE A 256 -16.21 15.60 24.92
N ASN A 257 -16.31 16.80 24.35
CA ASN A 257 -17.21 17.84 24.86
C ASN A 257 -18.68 17.57 24.56
N SER A 258 -18.99 17.07 23.36
CA SER A 258 -20.38 16.95 22.91
C SER A 258 -21.06 15.65 23.37
N TRP A 259 -20.33 14.53 23.40
CA TRP A 259 -20.86 13.21 23.75
C TRP A 259 -20.39 12.73 25.13
N GLY A 260 -19.38 13.39 25.70
CA GLY A 260 -18.78 13.05 26.99
C GLY A 260 -17.54 12.15 26.86
N PRO A 261 -16.60 12.23 27.83
CA PRO A 261 -15.39 11.40 27.91
C PRO A 261 -15.62 9.88 27.75
N GLY A 262 -16.54 9.31 28.52
CA GLY A 262 -16.79 7.86 28.54
C GLY A 262 -17.32 7.34 27.20
N ASN A 263 -18.28 8.06 26.60
CA ASN A 263 -18.83 7.69 25.29
C ASN A 263 -17.78 7.81 24.18
N THR A 264 -16.85 8.77 24.29
CA THR A 264 -15.74 8.91 23.35
C THR A 264 -14.78 7.71 23.44
N TRP A 265 -14.49 7.21 24.65
CA TRP A 265 -13.74 5.95 24.81
C TRP A 265 -14.46 4.77 24.17
N VAL A 266 -15.76 4.61 24.46
CA VAL A 266 -16.57 3.53 23.88
C VAL A 266 -16.55 3.57 22.36
N LEU A 267 -16.65 4.77 21.76
CA LEU A 267 -16.59 4.95 20.32
C LEU A 267 -15.23 4.55 19.75
N LEU A 268 -14.12 5.07 20.27
CA LEU A 268 -12.79 4.84 19.69
C LEU A 268 -12.28 3.43 19.94
N VAL A 269 -12.49 2.88 21.14
CA VAL A 269 -12.14 1.48 21.46
C VAL A 269 -13.08 0.53 20.72
N GLY A 270 -14.38 0.85 20.63
CA GLY A 270 -15.35 0.08 19.86
C GLY A 270 -14.97 0.03 18.38
N LEU A 271 -14.64 1.17 17.77
CA LEU A 271 -14.16 1.25 16.39
C LEU A 271 -12.87 0.45 16.19
N SER A 272 -11.88 0.62 17.09
CA SER A 272 -10.62 -0.14 17.05
C SER A 272 -10.87 -1.65 17.16
N THR A 273 -11.78 -2.07 18.03
CA THR A 273 -12.16 -3.47 18.20
C THR A 273 -12.83 -4.03 16.95
N VAL A 274 -13.75 -3.28 16.35
CA VAL A 274 -14.39 -3.66 15.08
C VAL A 274 -13.35 -3.78 13.96
N LEU A 275 -12.41 -2.83 13.85
CA LEU A 275 -11.33 -2.90 12.87
C LEU A 275 -10.41 -4.11 13.11
N CYS A 276 -10.06 -4.40 14.36
CA CYS A 276 -9.28 -5.58 14.72
C CYS A 276 -10.02 -6.88 14.34
N LEU A 277 -11.32 -7.00 14.64
CA LEU A 277 -12.10 -8.21 14.37
C LEU A 277 -12.51 -8.35 12.89
N LEU A 278 -12.40 -7.28 12.11
CA LEU A 278 -12.80 -7.21 10.70
C LEU A 278 -12.30 -8.38 9.83
N PRO A 279 -11.02 -8.81 9.91
CA PRO A 279 -10.51 -9.90 9.08
C PRO A 279 -11.18 -11.26 9.34
N TRP A 280 -11.77 -11.45 10.52
CA TRP A 280 -12.34 -12.74 10.94
C TRP A 280 -13.87 -12.78 10.94
N MET A 281 -14.53 -11.67 10.63
CA MET A 281 -15.99 -11.61 10.57
C MET A 281 -16.53 -12.56 9.47
N PRO A 282 -17.51 -13.45 9.78
CA PRO A 282 -17.96 -14.50 8.87
C PRO A 282 -18.46 -14.01 7.51
N SER A 283 -19.14 -12.85 7.48
CA SER A 283 -19.64 -12.23 6.24
C SER A 283 -18.53 -11.69 5.33
N ARG A 284 -17.29 -11.63 5.82
CA ARG A 284 -16.12 -11.07 5.13
C ARG A 284 -14.91 -12.02 5.12
N ARG A 285 -15.05 -13.24 5.63
CA ARG A 285 -14.01 -14.27 5.47
C ARG A 285 -13.90 -14.57 3.97
N PRO A 286 -12.68 -14.54 3.40
CA PRO A 286 -12.47 -15.09 2.07
C PRO A 286 -12.97 -16.54 2.07
N LYS A 287 -13.72 -16.94 1.04
CA LYS A 287 -13.97 -18.37 0.83
C LYS A 287 -12.60 -19.05 0.79
N ARG A 288 -12.44 -20.20 1.48
CA ARG A 288 -11.19 -20.96 1.39
C ARG A 288 -10.96 -21.33 -0.07
N THR A 289 -10.09 -20.59 -0.73
CA THR A 289 -9.68 -20.85 -2.10
C THR A 289 -8.85 -22.13 -2.08
N PRO A 290 -9.05 -23.05 -3.04
CA PRO A 290 -8.19 -24.21 -3.19
C PRO A 290 -6.72 -23.77 -3.27
N VAL A 291 -5.85 -24.39 -2.48
CA VAL A 291 -4.44 -24.02 -2.42
C VAL A 291 -3.66 -24.64 -3.58
N ALA A 292 -2.54 -24.03 -3.96
CA ALA A 292 -1.68 -24.62 -4.99
C ALA A 292 -1.21 -26.02 -4.57
N VAL A 293 -1.26 -26.97 -5.50
CA VAL A 293 -0.91 -28.38 -5.29
C VAL A 293 0.39 -28.68 -6.02
N VAL A 294 1.27 -29.42 -5.35
CA VAL A 294 2.55 -29.87 -5.92
C VAL A 294 2.38 -31.30 -6.38
N ASP A 295 2.77 -31.58 -7.62
CA ASP A 295 2.95 -32.93 -8.14
C ASP A 295 4.44 -33.31 -8.01
N PRO A 296 4.79 -34.22 -7.09
CA PRO A 296 6.18 -34.64 -6.89
C PRO A 296 6.81 -35.26 -8.14
N ASP A 297 6.04 -35.93 -8.99
CA ASP A 297 6.60 -36.60 -10.17
C ASP A 297 7.03 -35.60 -11.23
N ASN A 298 6.31 -34.49 -11.34
CA ASN A 298 6.58 -33.39 -12.26
C ASN A 298 7.36 -32.21 -11.64
N CYS A 299 7.67 -32.27 -10.33
CA CYS A 299 8.46 -31.26 -9.63
C CYS A 299 9.96 -31.59 -9.72
N ASN A 300 10.73 -30.69 -10.34
CA ASN A 300 12.19 -30.85 -10.47
C ASN A 300 13.00 -30.16 -9.36
N GLY A 301 12.34 -29.52 -8.40
CA GLY A 301 13.00 -28.86 -7.28
C GLY A 301 13.75 -27.56 -7.61
N CYS A 302 13.48 -26.91 -8.74
CA CYS A 302 14.25 -25.72 -9.19
C CYS A 302 14.12 -24.48 -8.29
N GLY A 303 13.05 -24.37 -7.50
CA GLY A 303 12.83 -23.26 -6.57
C GLY A 303 12.28 -21.96 -7.19
N TRP A 304 11.91 -21.91 -8.47
CA TRP A 304 11.32 -20.70 -9.07
C TRP A 304 9.98 -20.33 -8.43
N CYS A 305 9.17 -21.32 -8.06
CA CYS A 305 7.93 -21.10 -7.31
C CYS A 305 8.15 -20.49 -5.91
N LEU A 306 9.27 -20.82 -5.25
CA LEU A 306 9.70 -20.20 -3.99
C LEU A 306 10.11 -18.74 -4.24
N ALA A 307 10.92 -18.48 -5.25
CA ALA A 307 11.41 -17.13 -5.58
C ALA A 307 10.29 -16.17 -6.02
N ASP A 308 9.23 -16.70 -6.66
CA ASP A 308 8.13 -15.90 -7.20
C ASP A 308 6.91 -15.83 -6.26
N CYS A 309 6.89 -16.49 -5.10
CA CYS A 309 5.75 -16.40 -4.19
C CYS A 309 5.81 -15.11 -3.33
N PRO A 310 4.89 -14.14 -3.51
CA PRO A 310 4.91 -12.90 -2.72
C PRO A 310 4.31 -13.05 -1.32
N TYR A 311 3.76 -14.22 -1.02
CA TYR A 311 3.12 -14.54 0.25
C TYR A 311 4.00 -15.47 1.07
N GLU A 312 5.18 -15.83 0.57
CA GLU A 312 6.09 -16.81 1.22
C GLU A 312 5.40 -18.14 1.52
N ALA A 313 4.37 -18.48 0.73
CA ALA A 313 3.58 -19.68 0.88
C ALA A 313 4.26 -20.94 0.32
N VAL A 314 5.39 -20.80 -0.36
CA VAL A 314 6.13 -21.93 -0.95
C VAL A 314 7.43 -22.10 -0.19
N SER A 315 7.74 -23.33 0.20
CA SER A 315 9.04 -23.74 0.75
C SER A 315 9.57 -24.95 0.01
N MET A 316 10.82 -25.35 0.27
CA MET A 316 11.44 -26.52 -0.36
C MET A 316 11.77 -27.56 0.71
N LYS A 317 11.38 -28.81 0.49
CA LYS A 317 11.79 -29.97 1.30
C LYS A 317 12.59 -30.97 0.47
N GLU A 318 13.20 -31.95 1.11
CA GLU A 318 13.75 -33.11 0.40
C GLU A 318 12.63 -33.86 -0.32
N HIS A 319 12.90 -34.34 -1.52
CA HIS A 319 11.91 -35.04 -2.32
C HIS A 319 11.57 -36.38 -1.68
N ASP A 320 10.27 -36.66 -1.57
CA ASP A 320 9.74 -37.83 -0.84
C ASP A 320 10.26 -39.17 -1.39
N PHE A 321 10.61 -39.24 -2.67
CA PHE A 321 11.00 -40.47 -3.37
C PHE A 321 12.38 -40.39 -4.05
N LYS A 322 12.89 -39.19 -4.36
CA LYS A 322 14.15 -38.98 -5.09
C LYS A 322 15.22 -38.42 -4.17
N LYS A 323 16.07 -39.28 -3.62
CA LYS A 323 17.15 -38.88 -2.70
C LYS A 323 18.09 -37.86 -3.37
N GLY A 324 18.41 -36.78 -2.66
CA GLY A 324 19.26 -35.69 -3.15
C GLY A 324 18.53 -34.65 -4.02
N HIS A 325 17.26 -34.88 -4.36
CA HIS A 325 16.40 -33.89 -5.00
C HIS A 325 15.55 -33.14 -3.96
N LYS A 326 15.09 -31.95 -4.33
CA LYS A 326 14.13 -31.16 -3.55
C LYS A 326 12.77 -31.17 -4.25
N GLN A 327 11.71 -30.95 -3.49
CA GLN A 327 10.38 -30.65 -4.01
C GLN A 327 9.78 -29.46 -3.26
N SER A 328 8.90 -28.72 -3.94
CA SER A 328 8.16 -27.62 -3.30
C SER A 328 7.11 -28.14 -2.33
N VAL A 329 6.78 -27.33 -1.33
CA VAL A 329 5.65 -27.53 -0.41
C VAL A 329 4.92 -26.21 -0.30
N VAL A 330 3.59 -26.27 -0.33
CA VAL A 330 2.72 -25.10 -0.22
C VAL A 330 2.12 -25.05 1.17
N ASP A 331 2.30 -23.92 1.86
CA ASP A 331 1.62 -23.59 3.10
C ASP A 331 0.18 -23.13 2.78
N PRO A 332 -0.84 -23.89 3.24
CA PRO A 332 -2.23 -23.58 2.93
C PRO A 332 -2.74 -22.31 3.62
N ASP A 333 -2.11 -21.84 4.70
CA ASP A 333 -2.56 -20.66 5.44
C ASP A 333 -2.08 -19.35 4.78
N LEU A 334 -1.03 -19.43 3.96
CA LEU A 334 -0.46 -18.28 3.23
C LEU A 334 -0.87 -18.23 1.76
N CYS A 335 -1.21 -19.37 1.16
CA CYS A 335 -1.53 -19.46 -0.26
C CYS A 335 -2.86 -18.77 -0.60
N VAL A 336 -2.88 -17.98 -1.68
CA VAL A 336 -4.08 -17.27 -2.18
C VAL A 336 -4.55 -17.74 -3.56
N SER A 337 -4.06 -18.88 -4.04
CA SER A 337 -4.42 -19.42 -5.37
C SER A 337 -4.20 -18.46 -6.55
N CYS A 338 -3.24 -17.54 -6.44
CA CYS A 338 -2.96 -16.55 -7.49
C CYS A 338 -2.31 -17.11 -8.76
N GLY A 339 -1.79 -18.35 -8.74
CA GLY A 339 -1.21 -19.01 -9.92
C GLY A 339 0.19 -18.55 -10.35
N ILE A 340 0.77 -17.53 -9.71
CA ILE A 340 2.12 -17.02 -10.02
C ILE A 340 3.19 -18.14 -10.04
N CYS A 341 3.11 -19.06 -9.08
CA CYS A 341 4.03 -20.19 -8.96
C CYS A 341 3.86 -21.22 -10.10
N ALA A 342 2.63 -21.44 -10.56
CA ALA A 342 2.33 -22.32 -11.69
C ALA A 342 2.83 -21.69 -13.00
N GLY A 343 2.65 -20.38 -13.19
CA GLY A 343 3.22 -19.63 -14.31
C GLY A 343 4.75 -19.60 -14.32
N ALA A 344 5.37 -19.69 -13.13
CA ALA A 344 6.81 -19.84 -12.99
C ALA A 344 7.30 -21.27 -13.21
N CYS A 345 6.46 -22.30 -13.18
CA CYS A 345 6.90 -23.69 -13.18
C CYS A 345 7.58 -24.04 -14.51
N PRO A 346 8.82 -24.56 -14.55
CA PRO A 346 9.45 -25.02 -15.80
C PRO A 346 8.62 -26.10 -16.52
N SER A 347 7.92 -26.92 -15.73
CA SER A 347 7.07 -28.01 -16.22
C SER A 347 5.80 -27.52 -16.94
N SER A 348 5.51 -26.21 -16.91
CA SER A 348 4.37 -25.56 -17.58
C SER A 348 4.56 -25.36 -19.09
N SER A 349 5.76 -25.61 -19.61
CA SER A 349 6.07 -25.40 -21.04
C SER A 349 5.31 -26.37 -21.94
N PRO A 350 4.49 -25.88 -22.91
CA PRO A 350 3.79 -26.72 -23.89
C PRO A 350 4.72 -27.51 -24.81
N PHE A 351 5.99 -27.11 -24.89
CA PHE A 351 7.00 -27.80 -25.71
C PHE A 351 7.56 -29.09 -25.08
N ARG A 352 7.01 -29.57 -23.96
CA ARG A 352 7.43 -30.85 -23.37
C ARG A 352 6.87 -32.00 -24.21
N HIS A 353 7.72 -32.98 -24.51
CA HIS A 353 7.30 -34.23 -25.13
C HIS A 353 6.68 -35.16 -24.08
N VAL A 354 5.44 -34.88 -23.71
CA VAL A 354 4.64 -35.68 -22.77
C VAL A 354 3.22 -35.82 -23.31
N ASP A 355 2.55 -36.93 -23.01
CA ASP A 355 1.17 -37.18 -23.47
C ASP A 355 0.17 -36.20 -22.84
N GLU A 356 0.44 -35.77 -21.61
CA GLU A 356 -0.38 -34.81 -20.88
C GLU A 356 0.49 -33.75 -20.19
N LEU A 357 0.14 -32.47 -20.38
CA LEU A 357 0.84 -31.33 -19.78
C LEU A 357 0.52 -31.21 -18.28
N THR A 358 1.19 -32.01 -17.47
CA THR A 358 1.12 -31.94 -16.00
C THR A 358 2.29 -31.13 -15.45
N THR A 359 2.01 -30.16 -14.58
CA THR A 359 3.02 -29.26 -14.01
C THR A 359 3.44 -29.71 -12.62
N GLY A 360 4.66 -29.37 -12.20
CA GLY A 360 5.14 -29.70 -10.86
C GLY A 360 4.44 -28.93 -9.74
N ILE A 361 3.80 -27.80 -10.07
CA ILE A 361 2.90 -27.05 -9.18
C ILE A 361 1.78 -26.44 -10.01
N SER A 362 0.54 -26.51 -9.53
CA SER A 362 -0.66 -26.01 -10.19
C SER A 362 -1.63 -25.41 -9.19
N ILE A 363 -2.58 -24.59 -9.65
CA ILE A 363 -3.72 -24.15 -8.83
C ILE A 363 -4.98 -24.94 -9.23
N PRO A 364 -5.81 -25.42 -8.28
CA PRO A 364 -6.95 -26.29 -8.61
C PRO A 364 -8.06 -25.62 -9.42
N GLU A 365 -8.15 -24.29 -9.40
CA GLU A 365 -9.20 -23.54 -10.12
C GLU A 365 -8.89 -23.36 -11.61
N LEU A 366 -7.61 -23.42 -11.99
CA LEU A 366 -7.17 -23.25 -13.38
C LEU A 366 -5.80 -23.91 -13.57
N HIS A 367 -5.80 -25.17 -13.99
CA HIS A 367 -4.56 -25.84 -14.35
C HIS A 367 -3.98 -25.27 -15.64
N ILE A 368 -2.65 -25.36 -15.81
CA ILE A 368 -1.98 -24.91 -17.03
C ILE A 368 -2.51 -25.66 -18.27
N LYS A 369 -2.83 -26.96 -18.15
CA LYS A 369 -3.47 -27.73 -19.22
C LYS A 369 -4.82 -27.15 -19.64
N GLU A 370 -5.65 -26.78 -18.68
CA GLU A 370 -6.97 -26.19 -18.92
C GLU A 370 -6.83 -24.81 -19.58
N LEU A 371 -5.89 -23.99 -19.10
CA LEU A 371 -5.57 -22.72 -19.72
C LEU A 371 -5.13 -22.90 -21.18
N LEU A 372 -4.28 -23.88 -21.49
CA LEU A 372 -3.84 -24.16 -22.86
C LEU A 372 -5.01 -24.55 -23.75
N ALA A 373 -5.84 -25.49 -23.28
CA ALA A 373 -7.01 -25.97 -24.02
C ALA A 373 -8.02 -24.83 -24.27
N GLN A 374 -8.25 -23.96 -23.28
CA GLN A 374 -9.09 -22.78 -23.43
C GLN A 374 -8.51 -21.79 -24.45
N THR A 375 -7.20 -21.55 -24.42
CA THR A 375 -6.52 -20.70 -25.41
C THR A 375 -6.69 -21.24 -26.81
N GLU A 376 -6.42 -22.53 -27.04
CA GLU A 376 -6.56 -23.17 -28.35
C GLU A 376 -8.02 -23.12 -28.84
N ALA A 377 -8.97 -23.46 -27.97
CA ALA A 377 -10.39 -23.45 -28.30
C ALA A 377 -10.93 -22.05 -28.63
N SER A 378 -10.44 -21.02 -27.93
CA SER A 378 -10.88 -19.62 -28.15
C SER A 378 -10.27 -19.06 -29.43
N LEU A 379 -8.99 -19.33 -29.71
CA LEU A 379 -8.32 -18.88 -30.92
C LEU A 379 -8.84 -19.57 -32.19
N ALA A 380 -9.25 -20.84 -32.09
CA ALA A 380 -9.81 -21.58 -33.21
C ALA A 380 -11.15 -21.02 -33.73
N GLN A 381 -11.84 -20.19 -32.92
CA GLN A 381 -13.12 -19.58 -33.28
C GLN A 381 -12.97 -18.22 -33.96
N LEU A 382 -11.75 -17.66 -34.02
CA LEU A 382 -11.52 -16.33 -34.56
C LEU A 382 -11.54 -16.32 -36.10
N SER A 383 -12.05 -15.22 -36.67
CA SER A 383 -11.97 -14.96 -38.10
C SER A 383 -10.59 -14.45 -38.51
N ASN A 384 -10.27 -14.62 -39.80
CA ASN A 384 -8.99 -14.18 -40.38
C ASN A 384 -9.12 -12.82 -41.09
N ASP A 385 -10.16 -12.05 -40.81
CA ASP A 385 -10.41 -10.76 -41.48
C ASP A 385 -9.44 -9.66 -41.05
N GLN A 386 -8.91 -9.78 -39.83
CA GLN A 386 -7.88 -8.90 -39.24
C GLN A 386 -6.92 -9.75 -38.40
N PRO A 387 -5.74 -9.22 -38.01
CA PRO A 387 -4.83 -9.93 -37.13
C PRO A 387 -5.53 -10.39 -35.85
N ARG A 388 -5.40 -11.67 -35.52
CA ARG A 388 -5.99 -12.30 -34.34
C ARG A 388 -5.13 -11.99 -33.12
N ILE A 389 -5.78 -11.62 -32.03
CA ILE A 389 -5.11 -11.28 -30.78
C ILE A 389 -5.60 -12.21 -29.67
N MET A 390 -4.64 -12.77 -28.93
CA MET A 390 -4.91 -13.43 -27.65
C MET A 390 -4.74 -12.44 -26.49
N LEU A 391 -5.83 -12.14 -25.77
CA LEU A 391 -5.87 -11.24 -24.62
C LEU A 391 -5.95 -12.02 -23.30
N TYR A 392 -4.91 -11.96 -22.47
CA TYR A 392 -4.96 -12.49 -21.10
C TYR A 392 -5.21 -11.35 -20.10
N GLY A 393 -6.23 -11.51 -19.25
CA GLY A 393 -6.63 -10.51 -18.25
C GLY A 393 -6.58 -11.02 -16.81
N CYS A 394 -6.15 -10.19 -15.87
CA CYS A 394 -6.33 -10.46 -14.45
C CYS A 394 -7.75 -10.09 -13.98
N ASP A 395 -8.38 -10.91 -13.13
CA ASP A 395 -9.70 -10.67 -12.53
C ASP A 395 -9.79 -9.35 -11.72
N HIS A 396 -8.64 -8.82 -11.31
CA HIS A 396 -8.51 -7.55 -10.59
C HIS A 396 -8.06 -6.38 -11.48
N GLY A 397 -7.91 -6.61 -12.78
CA GLY A 397 -7.58 -5.62 -13.81
C GLY A 397 -8.82 -5.19 -14.59
N SER A 398 -8.60 -4.70 -15.82
CA SER A 398 -9.66 -4.37 -16.78
C SER A 398 -10.54 -5.59 -17.05
N VAL A 399 -11.83 -5.37 -17.29
CA VAL A 399 -12.77 -6.43 -17.70
C VAL A 399 -12.46 -6.81 -19.14
N VAL A 400 -11.82 -7.96 -19.35
CA VAL A 400 -11.34 -8.36 -20.68
C VAL A 400 -12.42 -9.01 -21.55
N GLN A 401 -13.45 -9.59 -20.92
CA GLN A 401 -14.58 -10.21 -21.62
C GLN A 401 -15.38 -9.19 -22.44
N ASP A 402 -15.44 -7.93 -21.99
CA ASP A 402 -16.11 -6.84 -22.70
C ASP A 402 -15.40 -6.45 -24.02
N ILE A 403 -14.21 -6.99 -24.28
CA ILE A 403 -13.34 -6.67 -25.42
C ILE A 403 -13.32 -7.81 -26.46
N GLU A 404 -13.92 -8.97 -26.14
CA GLU A 404 -14.02 -10.09 -27.07
C GLU A 404 -14.70 -9.67 -28.38
N SER A 405 -14.14 -10.13 -29.49
CA SER A 405 -14.63 -9.82 -30.83
C SER A 405 -14.36 -10.99 -31.77
N SER A 406 -14.78 -10.88 -33.04
CA SER A 406 -14.49 -11.92 -34.04
C SER A 406 -13.00 -12.16 -34.28
N THR A 407 -12.12 -11.27 -33.84
CA THR A 407 -10.66 -11.34 -34.05
C THR A 407 -9.87 -11.24 -32.75
N VAL A 408 -10.54 -11.16 -31.60
CA VAL A 408 -9.90 -11.03 -30.29
C VAL A 408 -10.50 -12.06 -29.34
N ALA A 409 -9.69 -13.02 -28.93
CA ALA A 409 -10.04 -13.97 -27.87
C ALA A 409 -9.55 -13.45 -26.53
N ALA A 410 -10.39 -13.44 -25.49
CA ALA A 410 -10.00 -13.03 -24.15
C ALA A 410 -10.15 -14.17 -23.14
N ILE A 411 -9.19 -14.29 -22.23
CA ILE A 411 -9.29 -15.19 -21.07
C ILE A 411 -8.97 -14.39 -19.81
N SER A 412 -9.87 -14.44 -18.84
CA SER A 412 -9.64 -13.88 -17.51
C SER A 412 -9.14 -14.95 -16.56
N MET A 413 -8.25 -14.56 -15.67
CA MET A 413 -7.59 -15.46 -14.73
C MET A 413 -7.27 -14.75 -13.41
N PRO A 414 -7.03 -15.50 -12.32
CA PRO A 414 -6.77 -14.90 -11.00
C PRO A 414 -5.63 -13.88 -11.02
N CYS A 415 -4.58 -14.14 -11.79
CA CYS A 415 -3.46 -13.23 -11.97
C CYS A 415 -2.83 -13.34 -13.35
N ALA A 416 -2.46 -12.21 -13.95
CA ALA A 416 -1.70 -12.18 -15.21
C ALA A 416 -0.38 -12.98 -15.14
N ALA A 417 0.24 -13.08 -13.96
CA ALA A 417 1.46 -13.85 -13.74
C ALA A 417 1.29 -15.38 -13.76
N LEU A 418 0.06 -15.88 -13.85
CA LEU A 418 -0.20 -17.29 -14.13
C LEU A 418 0.14 -17.65 -15.59
N VAL A 419 0.14 -16.69 -16.54
CA VAL A 419 0.54 -16.94 -17.94
C VAL A 419 2.05 -17.24 -18.00
N PRO A 420 2.46 -18.46 -18.38
CA PRO A 420 3.88 -18.76 -18.58
C PRO A 420 4.41 -18.07 -19.84
N PRO A 421 5.64 -17.53 -19.87
CA PRO A 421 6.24 -17.01 -21.10
C PRO A 421 6.32 -18.06 -22.22
N ALA A 422 6.39 -19.34 -21.87
CA ALA A 422 6.36 -20.45 -22.82
C ALA A 422 5.02 -20.57 -23.57
N PHE A 423 3.90 -20.13 -22.98
CA PHE A 423 2.61 -20.08 -23.66
C PHE A 423 2.59 -19.02 -24.75
N VAL A 424 3.14 -17.85 -24.46
CA VAL A 424 3.24 -16.76 -25.44
C VAL A 424 4.10 -17.20 -26.63
N ASP A 425 5.24 -17.86 -26.35
CA ASP A 425 6.06 -18.48 -27.40
C ASP A 425 5.28 -19.56 -28.18
N TYR A 426 4.50 -20.40 -27.51
CA TYR A 426 3.68 -21.43 -28.16
C TYR A 426 2.63 -20.83 -29.11
N VAL A 427 1.81 -19.89 -28.62
CA VAL A 427 0.73 -19.25 -29.40
C VAL A 427 1.28 -18.60 -30.67
N LEU A 428 2.39 -17.86 -30.56
CA LEU A 428 2.99 -17.17 -31.70
C LEU A 428 3.72 -18.13 -32.64
N ARG A 429 4.34 -19.19 -32.12
CA ARG A 429 5.09 -20.16 -32.93
C ARG A 429 4.21 -21.13 -33.70
N GLN A 430 3.07 -21.51 -33.14
CA GLN A 430 2.07 -22.36 -33.80
C GLN A 430 1.12 -21.54 -34.68
N ASP A 431 1.35 -20.23 -34.80
CA ASP A 431 0.56 -19.30 -35.61
C ASP A 431 -0.95 -19.32 -35.26
N LEU A 432 -1.24 -19.52 -33.97
CA LEU A 432 -2.61 -19.51 -33.45
C LEU A 432 -3.15 -18.08 -33.34
N ALA A 433 -2.25 -17.10 -33.18
CA ALA A 433 -2.57 -15.67 -33.17
C ALA A 433 -1.39 -14.83 -33.69
N GLU A 434 -1.69 -13.72 -34.34
CA GLU A 434 -0.72 -12.75 -34.81
C GLU A 434 -0.13 -11.92 -33.65
N GLY A 435 -0.84 -11.77 -32.54
CA GLY A 435 -0.33 -11.08 -31.35
C GLY A 435 -0.86 -11.60 -30.02
N VAL A 436 -0.10 -11.36 -28.95
CA VAL A 436 -0.50 -11.66 -27.58
C VAL A 436 -0.45 -10.40 -26.74
N LEU A 437 -1.57 -10.06 -26.08
CA LEU A 437 -1.68 -8.96 -25.15
C LEU A 437 -1.95 -9.49 -23.74
N ILE A 438 -1.21 -9.01 -22.74
CA ILE A 438 -1.44 -9.33 -21.33
C ILE A 438 -1.77 -8.05 -20.59
N SER A 439 -2.88 -8.06 -19.85
CA SER A 439 -3.33 -6.94 -19.03
C SER A 439 -3.66 -7.35 -17.60
N GLY A 440 -3.58 -6.39 -16.68
CA GLY A 440 -3.88 -6.63 -15.29
C GLY A 440 -3.95 -5.37 -14.43
N CYS A 441 -3.67 -5.53 -13.14
CA CYS A 441 -3.65 -4.44 -12.17
C CYS A 441 -2.67 -3.33 -12.58
N CYS A 442 -2.94 -2.10 -12.13
CA CYS A 442 -2.05 -0.97 -12.38
C CYS A 442 -0.68 -1.18 -11.73
N GLU A 443 0.35 -0.62 -12.34
CA GLU A 443 1.71 -0.65 -11.81
C GLU A 443 1.76 0.02 -10.43
N GLY A 444 2.43 -0.62 -9.47
CA GLY A 444 2.47 -0.15 -8.08
C GLY A 444 1.23 -0.47 -7.24
N ASP A 445 0.15 -0.97 -7.85
CA ASP A 445 -1.09 -1.34 -7.15
C ASP A 445 -1.59 -2.76 -7.45
N CYS A 446 -0.66 -3.69 -7.62
CA CYS A 446 -1.01 -5.07 -7.92
C CYS A 446 -1.81 -5.71 -6.77
N PHE A 447 -2.97 -6.30 -7.09
CA PHE A 447 -3.76 -7.01 -6.09
C PHE A 447 -2.95 -8.14 -5.47
N HIS A 448 -2.24 -8.96 -6.25
CA HIS A 448 -1.39 -10.03 -5.75
C HIS A 448 0.06 -9.60 -5.43
N ARG A 449 0.24 -8.36 -4.96
CA ARG A 449 1.51 -7.72 -4.55
C ARG A 449 2.48 -7.42 -5.70
N LEU A 450 2.91 -8.43 -6.46
CA LEU A 450 3.98 -8.28 -7.47
C LEU A 450 3.66 -8.96 -8.81
N GLY A 451 2.40 -9.38 -9.02
CA GLY A 451 1.94 -10.11 -10.21
C GLY A 451 2.41 -9.49 -11.52
N ASN A 452 2.03 -8.23 -11.76
CA ASN A 452 2.45 -7.48 -12.96
C ASN A 452 3.98 -7.32 -13.03
N THR A 453 4.63 -6.97 -11.92
CA THR A 453 6.09 -6.81 -11.85
C THR A 453 6.85 -8.06 -12.26
N TRP A 454 6.44 -9.26 -11.84
CA TRP A 454 7.13 -10.46 -12.33
C TRP A 454 6.84 -10.76 -13.79
N VAL A 455 5.64 -10.45 -14.30
CA VAL A 455 5.40 -10.58 -15.75
C VAL A 455 6.34 -9.65 -16.51
N ASP A 456 6.44 -8.39 -16.11
CA ASP A 456 7.38 -7.44 -16.71
C ASP A 456 8.80 -7.99 -16.68
N GLN A 457 9.28 -8.45 -15.52
CA GLN A 457 10.64 -8.96 -15.37
C GLN A 457 10.89 -10.26 -16.15
N ARG A 458 9.90 -11.15 -16.25
CA ARG A 458 10.01 -12.38 -17.07
C ARG A 458 10.10 -12.03 -18.55
N PHE A 459 9.39 -10.99 -18.99
CA PHE A 459 9.38 -10.57 -20.38
C PHE A 459 10.60 -9.68 -20.68
N SER A 460 11.09 -8.87 -19.76
CA SER A 460 12.34 -8.08 -19.92
C SER A 460 13.62 -8.90 -19.71
N MET A 461 13.49 -10.21 -19.41
CA MET A 461 14.60 -11.14 -19.15
C MET A 461 15.39 -10.87 -17.86
N GLU A 462 14.76 -10.20 -16.89
CA GLU A 462 15.29 -9.98 -15.53
C GLU A 462 14.93 -11.11 -14.55
N ARG A 463 14.01 -12.01 -14.94
CA ARG A 463 13.50 -13.09 -14.09
C ARG A 463 13.20 -14.36 -14.86
N MET A 464 13.57 -15.50 -14.29
CA MET A 464 13.16 -16.81 -14.83
C MET A 464 11.72 -17.17 -14.43
N PRO A 465 10.96 -17.88 -15.28
CA PRO A 465 11.29 -18.17 -16.69
C PRO A 465 11.24 -16.92 -17.55
N VAL A 466 12.15 -16.78 -18.51
CA VAL A 466 12.18 -15.64 -19.43
C VAL A 466 11.38 -15.91 -20.71
N LEU A 467 10.84 -14.85 -21.33
CA LEU A 467 10.38 -14.95 -22.71
C LEU A 467 11.60 -15.19 -23.62
N ARG A 468 11.55 -16.23 -24.46
CA ARG A 468 12.68 -16.60 -25.34
C ARG A 468 12.99 -15.46 -26.31
N THR A 469 14.28 -15.21 -26.54
CA THR A 469 14.77 -14.14 -27.43
C THR A 469 14.29 -14.23 -28.87
N ARG A 470 13.94 -15.44 -29.33
CA ARG A 470 13.38 -15.69 -30.67
C ARG A 470 11.95 -15.17 -30.86
N VAL A 471 11.23 -14.89 -29.78
CA VAL A 471 9.85 -14.40 -29.86
C VAL A 471 9.89 -12.92 -30.25
N PRO A 472 9.28 -12.52 -31.38
CA PRO A 472 9.25 -11.12 -31.81
C PRO A 472 8.55 -10.27 -30.75
N ARG A 473 9.24 -9.24 -30.25
CA ARG A 473 8.78 -8.44 -29.11
C ARG A 473 7.62 -7.53 -29.50
N GLU A 474 7.61 -7.09 -30.75
CA GLU A 474 6.53 -6.35 -31.38
C GLU A 474 5.22 -7.13 -31.44
N ARG A 475 5.23 -8.47 -31.35
CA ARG A 475 4.03 -9.33 -31.30
C ARG A 475 3.52 -9.58 -29.87
N VAL A 476 4.13 -8.97 -28.86
CA VAL A 476 3.79 -9.16 -27.45
C VAL A 476 3.63 -7.82 -26.75
N ARG A 477 2.46 -7.58 -26.15
CA ARG A 477 2.15 -6.31 -25.49
C ARG A 477 1.71 -6.52 -24.04
N LEU A 478 2.36 -5.81 -23.11
CA LEU A 478 1.98 -5.78 -21.70
C LEU A 478 1.34 -4.42 -21.37
N ARG A 479 0.17 -4.42 -20.71
CA ARG A 479 -0.55 -3.18 -20.34
C ARG A 479 -1.19 -3.25 -18.95
N TRP A 480 -0.71 -2.42 -18.03
CA TRP A 480 -1.11 -2.40 -16.63
C TRP A 480 -2.09 -1.25 -16.32
N LEU A 481 -3.35 -1.43 -16.71
CA LEU A 481 -4.35 -0.35 -16.69
C LEU A 481 -5.27 -0.36 -15.45
N GLY A 482 -5.29 -1.46 -14.68
CA GLY A 482 -6.16 -1.61 -13.52
C GLY A 482 -7.66 -1.71 -13.86
N ALA A 483 -8.52 -1.78 -12.85
CA ALA A 483 -9.94 -2.11 -13.01
C ALA A 483 -10.77 -1.06 -13.80
N GLN A 484 -10.29 0.17 -13.92
CA GLN A 484 -10.95 1.23 -14.69
C GLN A 484 -10.41 1.35 -16.12
N GLY A 485 -9.42 0.54 -16.45
CA GLY A 485 -8.69 0.58 -17.69
C GLY A 485 -9.43 0.04 -18.90
N THR A 486 -10.65 -0.52 -18.78
CA THR A 486 -11.31 -1.25 -19.87
C THR A 486 -11.40 -0.46 -21.18
N ARG A 487 -11.80 0.82 -21.14
CA ARG A 487 -11.84 1.67 -22.35
C ARG A 487 -10.46 1.96 -22.92
N ALA A 488 -9.45 2.14 -22.07
CA ALA A 488 -8.07 2.30 -22.51
C ALA A 488 -7.54 1.00 -23.13
N LEU A 489 -7.86 -0.14 -22.53
CA LEU A 489 -7.50 -1.46 -23.03
C LEU A 489 -8.13 -1.75 -24.39
N GLN A 490 -9.39 -1.39 -24.59
CA GLN A 490 -10.06 -1.53 -25.89
C GLN A 490 -9.35 -0.70 -26.98
N ARG A 491 -8.91 0.53 -26.66
CA ARG A 491 -8.11 1.34 -27.59
C ARG A 491 -6.76 0.70 -27.89
N GLU A 492 -6.07 0.21 -26.87
CA GLU A 492 -4.79 -0.49 -27.00
C GLU A 492 -4.89 -1.76 -27.86
N VAL A 493 -5.99 -2.52 -27.74
CA VAL A 493 -6.23 -3.71 -28.58
C VAL A 493 -6.38 -3.29 -30.04
N VAL A 494 -7.18 -2.27 -30.34
CA VAL A 494 -7.38 -1.77 -31.71
C VAL A 494 -6.08 -1.23 -32.30
N GLU A 495 -5.30 -0.48 -31.51
CA GLU A 495 -4.00 0.05 -31.92
C GLU A 495 -3.02 -1.09 -32.20
N PHE A 496 -2.93 -2.06 -31.28
CA PHE A 496 -2.05 -3.21 -31.43
C PHE A 496 -2.41 -4.04 -32.67
N GLN A 497 -3.71 -4.22 -32.94
CA GLN A 497 -4.17 -4.93 -34.12
C GLN A 497 -3.78 -4.22 -35.42
N ARG A 498 -3.80 -2.88 -35.44
CA ARG A 498 -3.33 -2.09 -36.59
C ARG A 498 -1.83 -2.23 -36.79
N GLU A 499 -1.03 -2.16 -35.72
CA GLU A 499 0.42 -2.35 -35.80
C GLU A 499 0.81 -3.73 -36.33
N LEU A 500 0.10 -4.78 -35.90
CA LEU A 500 0.28 -6.14 -36.41
C LEU A 500 -0.06 -6.25 -37.90
N ALA A 501 -1.06 -5.51 -38.37
CA ALA A 501 -1.45 -5.50 -39.79
C ALA A 501 -0.43 -4.77 -40.68
N THR A 502 0.19 -3.69 -40.18
CA THR A 502 1.13 -2.87 -40.96
C THR A 502 2.59 -3.33 -40.86
N GLY A 503 2.93 -4.18 -39.89
CA GLY A 503 4.29 -4.68 -39.68
C GLY A 503 5.27 -3.61 -39.18
N ALA A 504 4.79 -2.45 -38.73
CA ALA A 504 5.61 -1.36 -38.21
C ALA A 504 5.01 -0.84 -36.90
N PRO A 505 5.78 -0.76 -35.80
CA PRO A 505 5.38 0.06 -34.67
C PRO A 505 5.38 1.51 -35.17
N GLN A 506 4.20 2.11 -35.32
CA GLN A 506 4.15 3.55 -35.53
C GLN A 506 4.59 4.19 -34.22
N LEU A 507 5.80 4.79 -34.24
CA LEU A 507 6.16 5.85 -33.30
C LEU A 507 5.14 6.98 -33.52
N ILE A 508 4.00 6.88 -32.86
CA ILE A 508 3.18 8.05 -32.60
C ILE A 508 3.98 8.81 -31.54
N GLU A 509 4.62 9.90 -31.96
CA GLU A 509 4.99 10.97 -31.04
C GLU A 509 3.78 11.19 -30.14
N LEU A 510 3.92 10.85 -28.87
CA LEU A 510 3.04 11.36 -27.84
C LEU A 510 3.15 12.88 -27.98
N GLU A 511 2.21 13.50 -28.69
CA GLU A 511 2.01 14.93 -28.61
C GLU A 511 1.94 15.25 -27.12
N ASP A 512 2.95 15.99 -26.68
CA ASP A 512 3.01 16.68 -25.41
C ASP A 512 1.62 17.25 -25.12
N VAL A 513 0.90 16.63 -24.18
CA VAL A 513 -0.17 17.31 -23.43
C VAL A 513 0.53 18.23 -22.42
N SER A 514 1.38 19.11 -22.95
CA SER A 514 2.03 20.23 -22.31
C SER A 514 1.95 21.45 -23.24
N SER A 515 0.76 21.73 -23.76
CA SER A 515 0.37 23.09 -24.16
C SER A 515 -1.16 23.19 -24.21
N GLY A 516 -1.73 23.80 -23.17
CA GLY A 516 -3.17 23.98 -22.98
C GLY A 516 -3.56 24.09 -21.53
#